data_AF-A0A2E1UJD7-F1
#
_entry.id   AF-A0A2E1UJD7-F1
#
_cell.length_a   1.000
_cell.length_b   1.000
_cell.length_c   1.000
_cell.angle_alpha   90.00
_cell.angle_beta   90.00
_cell.angle_gamma   90.00
#
_symmetry.space_group_name_H-M   'P 1'
#
loop_
_entity.id
_entity.type
_entity.pdbx_description
1 polymer ?
#
loop_
_entity_poly.entity_id
_entity_poly.type
_entity_poly.pdbx_seq_one_letter_code
_entity_poly.pdbx_strand_id
1 'polypeptide(L)'
;MTNQAVQFQNNGAPSRQAFGSNVSCNGSTMTFSPFYMGNDTEPQTEDGYVISENWGFQLNFSVPLNKDLTKQCERMAESKIQKDRLDYELVRALKCAELQRKGFTLRPGSRVEHLCSDVIPIQLTNK
;
A
#
# COMPACT_ATOMS: atom_id res chain seq x y z
N MET A 1 30.05 -4.58 -31.31
CA MET A 1 28.88 -5.40 -30.97
C MET A 1 28.49 -5.09 -29.53
N THR A 2 27.51 -4.23 -29.29
CA THR A 2 26.95 -4.00 -27.95
C THR A 2 25.68 -4.82 -27.84
N ASN A 3 25.73 -5.87 -27.01
CA ASN A 3 24.59 -6.72 -26.72
C ASN A 3 23.64 -5.95 -25.80
N GLN A 4 22.72 -5.18 -26.37
CA GLN A 4 21.66 -4.51 -25.61
C GLN A 4 20.57 -5.53 -25.26
N ALA A 5 20.91 -6.47 -24.38
CA ALA A 5 19.92 -7.33 -23.75
C ALA A 5 19.12 -6.46 -22.77
N VAL A 6 17.96 -5.97 -23.22
CA VAL A 6 16.93 -5.43 -22.33
C VAL A 6 16.50 -6.60 -21.44
N GLN A 7 17.04 -6.64 -20.22
CA GLN A 7 16.54 -7.57 -19.21
C GLN A 7 15.15 -7.09 -18.82
N PHE A 8 14.14 -7.62 -19.50
CA PHE A 8 12.79 -7.57 -18.97
C PHE A 8 12.85 -8.25 -17.62
N GLN A 9 12.86 -7.45 -16.56
CA GLN A 9 12.65 -7.92 -15.20
C GLN A 9 11.22 -8.46 -15.19
N ASN A 10 11.08 -9.69 -15.67
CA ASN A 10 9.90 -10.50 -15.53
C ASN A 10 9.86 -10.87 -14.06
N ASN A 11 9.48 -9.89 -13.23
CA ASN A 11 8.85 -10.15 -11.98
C ASN A 11 7.54 -10.86 -12.34
N GLY A 12 7.64 -12.15 -12.67
CA GLY A 12 6.55 -13.11 -12.73
C GLY A 12 5.96 -13.35 -11.33
N ALA A 13 6.02 -12.33 -10.48
CA ALA A 13 5.33 -12.30 -9.22
C ALA A 13 3.87 -11.98 -9.56
N PRO A 14 2.91 -12.83 -9.15
CA PRO A 14 1.50 -12.46 -9.22
C PRO A 14 1.37 -11.09 -8.56
N SER A 15 0.66 -10.16 -9.21
CA SER A 15 0.44 -8.81 -8.68
C SER A 15 -0.01 -8.93 -7.23
N ARG A 16 0.91 -8.63 -6.30
CA ARG A 16 0.64 -8.68 -4.87
C ARG A 16 -0.05 -7.37 -4.54
N GLN A 17 -1.37 -7.34 -4.69
CA GLN A 17 -2.15 -6.20 -4.26
C GLN A 17 -2.26 -6.32 -2.73
N ALA A 18 -1.40 -5.59 -2.03
CA ALA A 18 -1.41 -5.52 -0.58
C ALA A 18 -2.42 -4.46 -0.14
N PHE A 19 -3.55 -4.91 0.40
CA PHE A 19 -4.56 -4.06 1.00
C PHE A 19 -4.33 -4.02 2.52
N GLY A 20 -3.62 -2.99 2.97
CA GLY A 20 -3.27 -2.79 4.38
C GLY A 20 -2.27 -3.83 4.93
N SER A 21 -2.01 -3.78 6.24
CA SER A 21 -0.87 -4.48 6.85
C SER A 21 -0.88 -6.01 6.77
N ASN A 22 -1.96 -6.69 6.35
CA ASN A 22 -2.04 -8.16 6.38
C ASN A 22 -2.90 -8.82 5.29
N VAL A 23 -3.48 -8.09 4.32
CA VAL A 23 -4.29 -8.71 3.25
C VAL A 23 -3.53 -8.61 1.93
N SER A 24 -2.79 -9.67 1.59
CA SER A 24 -2.10 -9.79 0.30
C SER A 24 -2.98 -10.60 -0.64
N CYS A 25 -3.52 -9.94 -1.65
CA CYS A 25 -4.32 -10.59 -2.68
C CYS A 25 -3.44 -10.91 -3.88
N ASN A 26 -3.13 -12.20 -4.05
CA ASN A 26 -2.34 -12.69 -5.18
C ASN A 26 -3.30 -13.12 -6.29
N GLY A 27 -3.51 -12.25 -7.28
CA GLY A 27 -4.31 -12.56 -8.47
C GLY A 27 -3.44 -12.92 -9.67
N SER A 28 -3.99 -13.69 -10.61
CA SER A 28 -3.43 -13.74 -11.95
C SER A 28 -3.67 -12.39 -12.63
N THR A 29 -2.59 -11.76 -13.07
CA THR A 29 -2.61 -10.50 -13.82
C THR A 29 -2.00 -10.71 -15.20
N MET A 30 -2.64 -10.15 -16.22
CA MET A 30 -2.05 -10.03 -17.55
C MET A 30 -1.26 -8.74 -17.54
N THR A 31 0.05 -8.87 -17.77
CA THR A 31 0.96 -7.72 -17.85
C THR A 31 1.30 -7.46 -19.30
N PHE A 32 0.96 -6.28 -19.78
CA PHE A 32 1.34 -5.78 -21.10
C PHE A 32 2.41 -4.70 -20.92
N SER A 33 3.62 -5.01 -21.40
CA SER A 33 4.77 -4.11 -21.27
C SER A 33 5.38 -3.77 -22.62
N PRO A 34 4.83 -2.79 -23.37
CA PRO A 34 5.43 -2.37 -24.63
C PRO A 34 6.73 -1.63 -24.34
N PHE A 35 7.76 -1.93 -25.12
CA PHE A 35 9.02 -1.21 -25.10
C PHE A 35 9.29 -0.65 -26.49
N TYR A 36 9.75 0.59 -26.54
CA TYR A 36 10.24 1.23 -27.76
C TYR A 36 11.69 1.64 -27.52
N MET A 37 12.58 1.22 -28.41
CA MET A 37 14.00 1.53 -28.35
C MET A 37 14.38 2.15 -29.69
N GLY A 38 14.71 3.44 -29.66
CA GLY A 38 15.29 4.15 -30.79
C GLY A 38 16.81 4.07 -30.72
N ASN A 39 17.46 3.76 -31.84
CA ASN A 39 18.90 3.91 -31.99
C ASN A 39 19.14 4.55 -33.35
N ASP A 40 19.53 5.82 -33.35
CA ASP A 40 19.97 6.51 -34.55
C ASP A 40 21.49 6.31 -34.67
N THR A 41 21.92 5.66 -35.75
CA THR A 41 23.34 5.66 -36.16
C THR A 41 23.46 6.35 -37.49
N GLU A 42 24.20 7.45 -37.55
CA GLU A 42 24.51 8.18 -38.77
C GLU A 42 25.97 7.83 -39.18
N PRO A 43 26.21 6.86 -40.08
CA PRO A 43 27.57 6.47 -40.48
C PRO A 43 28.16 7.33 -41.62
N GLN A 44 27.72 8.57 -41.83
CA GLN A 44 28.05 9.39 -43.01
C GLN A 44 28.73 10.73 -42.69
N THR A 45 29.76 10.74 -41.84
CA THR A 45 30.71 11.86 -41.75
C THR A 45 32.15 11.35 -41.60
N GLU A 46 33.07 11.99 -42.34
CA GLU A 46 34.49 11.62 -42.53
C GLU A 46 35.31 11.64 -41.23
N ASP A 47 34.82 12.30 -40.17
CA ASP A 47 35.27 12.17 -38.78
C ASP A 47 34.23 11.36 -37.99
N GLY A 48 34.50 10.06 -37.81
CA GLY A 48 33.56 9.08 -37.25
C GLY A 48 33.22 9.29 -35.77
N TYR A 49 32.34 10.25 -35.48
CA TYR A 49 31.74 10.41 -34.16
C TYR A 49 30.37 9.72 -34.13
N VAL A 50 30.32 8.52 -33.55
CA VAL A 50 29.07 7.77 -33.38
C VAL A 50 28.33 8.33 -32.16
N ILE A 51 27.34 9.18 -32.40
CA ILE A 51 26.39 9.58 -31.36
C ILE A 51 25.34 8.47 -31.23
N SER A 52 25.45 7.65 -30.19
CA SER A 52 24.43 6.64 -29.90
C SER A 52 23.42 7.18 -28.89
N GLU A 53 22.32 7.74 -29.36
CA GLU A 53 21.20 8.11 -28.50
C GLU A 53 20.31 6.88 -28.28
N ASN A 54 20.57 6.14 -27.20
CA ASN A 54 19.77 5.00 -26.78
C ASN A 54 18.65 5.47 -25.85
N TRP A 55 17.60 6.06 -26.42
CA TRP A 55 16.42 6.38 -25.63
C TRP A 55 15.43 5.22 -25.67
N GLY A 56 14.92 4.87 -24.51
CA GLY A 56 14.00 3.75 -24.32
C GLY A 56 12.80 4.18 -23.51
N PHE A 57 11.61 3.81 -23.98
CA PHE A 57 10.36 4.02 -23.24
C PHE A 57 9.70 2.67 -23.00
N GLN A 58 9.33 2.42 -21.74
CA GLN A 58 8.64 1.21 -21.35
C GLN A 58 7.42 1.59 -20.53
N LEU A 59 6.26 1.12 -20.97
CA LEU A 59 5.04 1.14 -20.16
C LEU A 59 4.82 -0.23 -19.57
N ASN A 60 4.17 -0.31 -18.41
CA ASN A 60 3.78 -1.56 -17.79
C ASN A 60 2.32 -1.42 -17.33
N PHE A 61 1.43 -2.13 -18.01
CA PHE A 61 0.02 -2.20 -17.67
C PHE A 61 -0.25 -3.59 -17.10
N SER A 62 -0.75 -3.67 -15.87
CA SER A 62 -1.16 -4.94 -15.25
C SER A 62 -2.65 -4.93 -14.98
N VAL A 63 -3.38 -5.89 -15.54
CA VAL A 63 -4.84 -6.03 -15.37
C VAL A 63 -5.14 -7.37 -14.72
N PRO A 64 -5.87 -7.41 -13.59
CA PRO A 64 -6.30 -8.66 -12.96
C PRO A 64 -7.32 -9.40 -13.83
N LEU A 65 -7.08 -10.69 -14.09
CA LEU A 65 -8.01 -11.56 -14.83
C LEU A 65 -9.11 -12.11 -13.90
N ASN A 66 -8.85 -12.18 -12.60
CA ASN A 66 -9.78 -12.75 -11.62
C ASN A 66 -10.65 -11.65 -10.98
N LYS A 67 -11.80 -11.36 -11.59
CA LYS A 67 -12.79 -10.43 -11.01
C LYS A 67 -13.34 -10.89 -9.67
N ASP A 68 -13.47 -12.21 -9.48
CA ASP A 68 -14.02 -12.78 -8.24
C ASP A 68 -13.08 -12.57 -7.05
N LEU A 69 -11.79 -12.86 -7.22
CA LEU A 69 -10.77 -12.64 -6.19
C LEU A 69 -10.67 -11.16 -5.81
N THR A 70 -10.68 -10.25 -6.79
CA THR A 70 -10.68 -8.81 -6.53
C THR A 70 -11.90 -8.39 -5.69
N LYS A 71 -13.10 -8.91 -6.01
CA LYS A 71 -14.31 -8.66 -5.21
C LYS A 71 -14.22 -9.21 -3.79
N GLN A 72 -13.66 -10.41 -3.61
CA GLN A 72 -13.47 -10.98 -2.27
C GLN A 72 -12.50 -10.14 -1.45
N CYS A 73 -11.43 -9.65 -2.07
CA CYS A 73 -10.47 -8.76 -1.42
C CYS A 73 -11.05 -7.41 -1.05
N GLU A 74 -11.87 -6.82 -1.92
CA GLU A 74 -12.61 -5.60 -1.63
C GLU A 74 -13.52 -5.78 -0.41
N ARG A 75 -14.30 -6.87 -0.35
CA ARG A 75 -15.14 -7.20 0.83
C ARG A 75 -14.33 -7.39 2.11
N MET A 76 -13.15 -8.00 2.01
CA MET A 76 -12.25 -8.15 3.17
C MET A 76 -11.69 -6.80 3.62
N ALA A 77 -11.34 -5.91 2.69
CA ALA A 77 -10.88 -4.56 2.99
C ALA A 77 -12.00 -3.74 3.66
N GLU A 78 -13.23 -3.80 3.14
CA GLU A 78 -14.40 -3.15 3.75
C GLU A 78 -14.66 -3.66 5.17
N SER A 79 -14.63 -4.97 5.36
CA SER A 79 -14.81 -5.60 6.67
C SER A 79 -13.71 -5.19 7.66
N LYS A 80 -12.49 -4.94 7.14
CA LYS A 80 -11.36 -4.51 7.96
C LYS A 80 -11.54 -3.07 8.45
N ILE A 81 -12.00 -2.15 7.59
CA ILE A 81 -12.29 -0.76 7.98
C ILE A 81 -13.28 -0.71 9.15
N GLN A 82 -14.32 -1.54 9.11
CA GLN A 82 -15.31 -1.60 10.18
C GLN A 82 -14.75 -2.17 11.49
N LYS A 83 -13.90 -3.21 11.40
CA LYS A 83 -13.21 -3.78 12.56
C LYS A 83 -12.22 -2.81 13.16
N ASP A 84 -11.43 -2.11 12.34
CA ASP A 84 -10.44 -1.15 12.79
C ASP A 84 -11.08 0.02 13.57
N ARG A 85 -12.30 0.43 13.21
CA ARG A 85 -13.07 1.43 13.97
C ARG A 85 -13.46 0.93 15.37
N LEU A 86 -13.97 -0.31 15.46
CA LEU A 86 -14.34 -0.91 16.74
C LEU A 86 -13.10 -1.16 17.61
N ASP A 87 -12.01 -1.65 17.00
CA ASP A 87 -10.74 -1.89 17.69
C ASP A 87 -10.13 -0.58 18.20
N TYR A 88 -10.26 0.53 17.45
CA TYR A 88 -9.84 1.84 17.92
C TYR A 88 -10.59 2.26 19.20
N GLU A 89 -11.91 2.07 19.24
CA GLU A 89 -12.73 2.40 20.41
C GLU A 89 -12.40 1.51 21.61
N LEU A 90 -12.17 0.22 21.38
CA LEU A 90 -11.76 -0.73 22.42
C LEU A 90 -10.37 -0.40 22.99
N VAL A 91 -9.39 -0.11 22.12
CA VAL A 91 -8.03 0.28 22.53
C VAL A 91 -8.05 1.59 23.30
N ARG A 92 -8.87 2.56 22.87
CA ARG A 92 -9.11 3.81 23.58
C ARG A 92 -9.61 3.54 25.00
N ALA A 93 -10.66 2.72 25.15
CA ALA A 93 -11.21 2.38 26.45
C ALA A 93 -10.19 1.67 27.37
N LEU A 94 -9.46 0.70 26.82
CA LEU A 94 -8.46 -0.07 27.55
C LEU A 94 -7.29 0.80 28.01
N LYS A 95 -6.79 1.71 27.15
CA LYS A 95 -5.70 2.61 27.51
C LYS A 95 -6.12 3.67 28.51
N CYS A 96 -7.34 4.20 28.41
CA CYS A 96 -7.90 5.10 29.43
C CYS A 96 -8.04 4.40 30.79
N ALA A 97 -8.55 3.17 30.81
CA ALA A 97 -8.65 2.38 32.04
C ALA A 97 -7.27 2.06 32.64
N GLU A 98 -6.27 1.74 31.80
CA GLU A 98 -4.89 1.49 32.23
C GLU A 98 -4.26 2.76 32.85
N LEU A 99 -4.47 3.93 32.24
CA LEU A 99 -4.00 5.22 32.77
C LEU A 99 -4.62 5.53 34.14
N GLN A 100 -5.93 5.38 34.28
CA GLN A 100 -6.63 5.60 35.56
C GLN A 100 -6.13 4.63 36.64
N ARG A 101 -5.90 3.35 36.31
CA ARG A 101 -5.33 2.36 37.25
C ARG A 101 -3.90 2.72 37.69
N LYS A 102 -3.13 3.37 36.83
CA LYS A 102 -1.79 3.89 37.14
C LYS A 102 -1.83 5.26 37.85
N GLY A 103 -3.01 5.86 38.05
CA GLY A 103 -3.18 7.17 38.69
C GLY A 103 -2.95 8.38 37.77
N PHE A 104 -2.90 8.17 36.45
CA PHE A 104 -2.74 9.24 35.46
C PHE A 104 -4.09 9.52 34.76
N THR A 105 -4.39 10.79 34.55
CA THR A 105 -5.56 11.22 33.77
C THR A 105 -5.17 12.25 32.73
N LEU A 106 -5.99 12.39 31.69
CA LEU A 106 -5.80 13.42 30.68
C LEU A 106 -6.13 14.79 31.28
N ARG A 107 -5.34 15.81 30.91
CA ARG A 107 -5.54 17.18 31.39
C ARG A 107 -6.88 17.72 30.91
N PRO A 108 -7.72 18.30 31.79
CA PRO A 108 -8.95 18.98 31.39
C PRO A 108 -8.64 20.22 30.54
N GLY A 109 -9.41 20.44 29.47
CA GLY A 109 -9.19 21.46 28.44
C GLY A 109 -8.19 21.07 27.33
N SER A 110 -7.61 19.87 27.39
CA SER A 110 -6.74 19.37 26.32
C SER A 110 -7.55 18.88 25.13
N ARG A 111 -6.99 18.97 23.91
CA ARG A 111 -7.61 18.43 22.68
C ARG A 111 -8.08 16.98 22.82
N VAL A 112 -7.39 16.19 23.64
CA VAL A 112 -7.65 14.76 23.83
C VAL A 112 -8.49 14.42 25.07
N GLU A 113 -8.94 15.41 25.85
CA GLU A 113 -9.73 15.17 27.06
C GLU A 113 -10.94 14.26 26.82
N HIS A 114 -11.65 14.50 25.71
CA HIS A 114 -12.81 13.71 25.30
C HIS A 114 -12.49 12.22 25.10
N LEU A 115 -11.22 11.82 24.92
CA LEU A 115 -10.86 10.42 24.71
C LEU A 115 -11.16 9.52 25.92
N CYS A 116 -11.13 10.03 27.15
CA CYS A 116 -11.38 9.18 28.33
C CYS A 116 -12.68 9.52 29.07
N SER A 117 -13.50 10.44 28.54
CA SER A 117 -14.74 10.90 29.18
C SER A 117 -15.78 9.80 29.36
N ASP A 118 -15.80 8.82 28.45
CA ASP A 118 -16.79 7.73 28.45
C ASP A 118 -16.43 6.57 29.40
N VAL A 119 -15.22 6.58 29.98
CA VAL A 119 -14.69 5.48 30.79
C VAL A 119 -14.70 5.87 32.27
N ILE A 120 -15.69 5.37 33.00
CA ILE A 120 -15.85 5.57 34.44
C ILE A 120 -15.55 4.29 35.23
N PRO A 121 -14.99 4.39 36.45
CA PRO A 121 -14.79 3.23 37.30
C PRO A 121 -16.12 2.62 37.75
N ILE A 122 -16.17 1.28 37.82
CA ILE A 122 -17.35 0.48 38.21
C ILE A 122 -17.92 0.89 39.59
N GLN A 123 -17.07 1.43 40.46
CA GLN A 123 -17.44 1.92 41.79
C GLN A 123 -18.43 3.10 41.73
N LEU A 124 -18.45 3.87 40.63
CA LEU A 124 -19.36 5.01 40.46
C LEU A 124 -20.69 4.62 39.80
N THR A 125 -20.79 3.44 39.17
CA THR A 125 -22.01 2.93 38.52
C THR A 125 -22.93 2.13 39.44
N ASN A 126 -22.41 1.56 40.54
CA ASN A 126 -23.20 0.84 41.54
C ASN A 126 -23.66 1.78 42.66
N LYS A 127 -24.57 2.71 42.33
CA LYS A 127 -25.25 3.58 43.30
C LYS A 127 -26.75 3.42 43.20
#